data_AF-T1FG36-F1
#
_entry.id   AF-T1FG36-F1
#
_cell.length_a   1.000
_cell.length_b   1.000
_cell.length_c   1.000
_cell.angle_alpha   90.00
_cell.angle_beta   90.00
_cell.angle_gamma   90.00
#
_symmetry.space_group_name_H-M   'P 1'
#
loop_
_entity.id
_entity.type
_entity.pdbx_description
1 polymer ?
#
loop_
_entity_poly.entity_id
_entity_poly.type
_entity_poly.pdbx_seq_one_letter_code
_entity_poly.pdbx_strand_id
1 'polypeptide(L)'
;MSNSLNSMYEYWKAFELVNIQRDLDKDAAEIATRQDESEVSRKKLVEMTKEFKRTTPDEIKKIVAPLLRLFQAEIDALSKRSKIGETAFLNIYKKILEIPDPTVALEYSLQLQKRASRLPELELINKQLKDRLDEYNSEFAEVKNQEITVKQLKEKIKEFEDKMEMQANEKELQRNYVEKEKNWIDKQTDLAKKLGEAEHRVNTLQSALNSVQSDLFDVKAKHDEAMAAKSDEVDLLIGDLERANERALTAERLLEQLRNLGDNNDDHNLATVIKDSNDVSSGRDVHRRDELSAGHAIDILKRASLEVELAAKEKEVSQLVEDVQRLQQRVNKLRDSSSSQLARLEEELANKNEAFDKLQALLKKQEDYDEIRRELRAETKSLETLLLEKNRLLQNENTTIKCAFNDVKERCQKLQEQYSDSIRMMQDQKRLILQLEEDLRSVNALSVMFRGDAEGEAVTTNQTADIVASIVKETSTNVSTLSKTTTASNLESSRDAGGGNGSSSIGGSDSSSIITSSSSSKSSSDGLITIIQNQRERFRLRAQELETVSLVQQQQNQMLQNEMDKLRSDNLKLYEKIKFLQGYSHNAKVLYKLAYTASCQRDSAAEDWHQK
;
A
#
# COMPACT_ATOMS: atom_id res chain seq x y z
N MET A 1 59.69 -0.25 13.30
CA MET A 1 59.59 0.61 14.49
C MET A 1 58.74 0.01 15.59
N SER A 2 57.51 -0.45 15.32
CA SER A 2 56.58 -1.01 16.34
C SER A 2 57.19 -1.99 17.34
N ASN A 3 57.86 -3.04 16.87
CA ASN A 3 58.46 -4.05 17.75
C ASN A 3 59.49 -3.44 18.71
N SER A 4 60.27 -2.47 18.27
CA SER A 4 61.24 -1.75 19.11
C SER A 4 60.57 -0.89 20.19
N LEU A 5 59.39 -0.34 19.91
CA LEU A 5 58.62 0.44 20.90
C LEU A 5 58.01 -0.48 21.96
N ASN A 6 57.44 -1.62 21.54
CA ASN A 6 56.90 -2.60 22.48
C ASN A 6 58.00 -3.23 23.34
N SER A 7 59.13 -3.62 22.76
CA SER A 7 60.27 -4.15 23.54
C SER A 7 60.84 -3.11 24.51
N MET A 8 60.83 -1.82 24.15
CA MET A 8 61.26 -0.75 25.05
C MET A 8 60.27 -0.51 26.20
N TYR A 9 58.96 -0.56 25.94
CA TYR A 9 57.93 -0.50 26.98
C TYR A 9 58.04 -1.67 27.96
N GLU A 10 58.09 -2.92 27.48
CA GLU A 10 58.21 -4.08 28.38
C GLU A 10 59.53 -4.07 29.16
N TYR A 11 60.64 -3.58 28.58
CA TYR A 11 61.90 -3.42 29.30
C TYR A 11 61.81 -2.42 30.45
N TRP A 12 61.30 -1.21 30.20
CA TRP A 12 61.17 -0.19 31.27
C TRP A 12 60.16 -0.59 32.34
N LYS A 13 59.09 -1.27 31.94
CA LYS A 13 58.10 -1.86 32.84
C LYS A 13 58.70 -2.94 33.75
N ALA A 14 59.54 -3.82 33.21
CA ALA A 14 60.27 -4.84 33.97
C ALA A 14 61.47 -4.29 34.77
N PHE A 15 61.94 -3.08 34.44
CA PHE A 15 62.99 -2.37 35.18
C PHE A 15 62.45 -1.67 36.45
N GLU A 16 61.13 -1.42 36.54
CA GLU A 16 60.44 -0.90 37.72
C GLU A 16 61.16 0.30 38.39
N LEU A 17 61.47 1.34 37.60
CA LEU A 17 62.29 2.49 38.04
C LEU A 17 61.85 3.08 39.39
N VAL A 18 60.55 3.15 39.68
CA VAL A 18 60.00 3.69 40.94
C VAL A 18 60.37 2.82 42.15
N ASN A 19 60.43 1.50 42.01
CA ASN A 19 60.89 0.61 43.07
C ASN A 19 62.41 0.78 43.32
N ILE A 20 63.19 0.92 42.24
CA ILE A 20 64.64 1.20 42.34
C ILE A 20 64.90 2.57 42.98
N GLN A 21 64.13 3.60 42.63
CA GLN A 21 64.22 4.94 43.25
C GLN A 21 63.95 4.86 44.75
N ARG A 22 62.85 4.22 45.17
CA ARG A 22 62.49 4.02 46.59
C ARG A 22 63.57 3.26 47.38
N ASP A 23 64.18 2.25 46.77
CA ASP A 23 65.22 1.46 47.45
C ASP A 23 66.55 2.23 47.54
N LEU A 24 66.85 3.09 46.55
CA LEU A 24 67.95 4.06 46.63
C LEU A 24 67.69 5.19 47.64
N ASP A 25 66.45 5.67 47.80
CA ASP A 25 66.07 6.65 48.84
C ASP A 25 66.40 6.10 50.24
N LYS A 26 66.07 4.82 50.47
CA LYS A 26 66.35 4.09 51.71
C LYS A 26 67.86 3.97 51.95
N ASP A 27 68.62 3.54 50.95
CA ASP A 27 70.07 3.40 51.07
C ASP A 27 70.76 4.76 51.27
N ALA A 28 70.25 5.84 50.65
CA ALA A 28 70.70 7.20 50.89
C ALA A 28 70.42 7.67 52.33
N ALA A 29 69.26 7.33 52.89
CA ALA A 29 68.93 7.62 54.28
C ALA A 29 69.81 6.84 55.27
N GLU A 30 70.15 5.57 54.98
CA GLU A 30 71.07 4.80 55.81
C GLU A 30 72.53 5.30 55.70
N ILE A 31 72.94 5.84 54.55
CA ILE A 31 74.22 6.55 54.42
C ILE A 31 74.24 7.81 55.29
N ALA A 32 73.15 8.57 55.36
CA ALA A 32 73.08 9.77 56.20
C ALA A 32 73.20 9.44 57.70
N THR A 33 72.48 8.42 58.21
CA THR A 33 72.60 8.02 59.62
C THR A 33 73.99 7.48 59.94
N ARG A 34 74.60 6.68 59.04
CA ARG A 34 75.98 6.21 59.20
C ARG A 34 77.01 7.35 59.18
N GLN A 35 76.78 8.44 58.45
CA GLN A 35 77.62 9.64 58.50
C GLN A 35 77.56 10.31 59.88
N ASP A 36 76.37 10.51 60.44
CA ASP A 36 76.20 11.09 61.78
C ASP A 36 76.83 10.20 62.87
N GLU A 37 76.63 8.88 62.81
CA GLU A 37 77.27 7.92 63.72
C GLU A 37 78.80 7.93 63.60
N SER A 38 79.33 8.06 62.38
CA SER A 38 80.78 8.18 62.13
C SER A 38 81.33 9.48 62.73
N GLU A 39 80.63 10.61 62.57
CA GLU A 39 81.02 11.87 63.19
C GLU A 39 80.97 11.82 64.72
N VAL A 40 79.91 11.25 65.33
CA VAL A 40 79.76 11.15 66.79
C VAL A 40 80.81 10.22 67.39
N SER A 41 81.04 9.05 66.78
CA SER A 41 82.07 8.10 67.24
C SER A 41 83.48 8.68 67.11
N ARG A 42 83.77 9.39 66.00
CA ARG A 42 85.03 10.13 65.81
C ARG A 42 85.23 11.25 66.84
N LYS A 43 84.18 12.03 67.16
CA LYS A 43 84.21 13.07 68.21
C LYS A 43 84.53 12.45 69.58
N LYS A 44 83.86 11.35 69.95
CA LYS A 44 84.10 10.58 71.19
C LYS A 44 85.51 10.00 71.26
N LEU A 45 86.05 9.47 70.16
CA LEU A 45 87.41 8.92 70.12
C LEU A 45 88.48 10.01 70.30
N VAL A 46 88.27 11.20 69.75
CA VAL A 46 89.13 12.38 69.99
C VAL A 46 89.07 12.83 71.44
N GLU A 47 87.89 12.81 72.08
CA GLU A 47 87.72 13.15 73.49
C GLU A 47 88.45 12.16 74.42
N MET A 48 88.22 10.85 74.25
CA MET A 48 88.92 9.80 75.00
C MET A 48 90.45 9.88 74.80
N THR A 49 90.91 10.23 73.59
CA THR A 49 92.35 10.42 73.30
C THR A 49 92.94 11.65 73.99
N LYS A 50 92.17 12.73 74.18
CA LYS A 50 92.58 13.88 75.00
C LYS A 50 92.66 13.50 76.48
N GLU A 51 91.66 12.79 76.99
CA GLU A 51 91.61 12.42 78.41
C GLU A 51 92.72 11.43 78.80
N PHE A 52 93.01 10.45 77.94
CA PHE A 52 94.19 9.58 78.08
C PHE A 52 95.50 10.39 78.16
N LYS A 53 95.68 11.39 77.27
CA LYS A 53 96.87 12.27 77.29
C LYS A 53 96.94 13.17 78.54
N ARG A 54 95.81 13.49 79.17
CA ARG A 54 95.73 14.27 80.42
C ARG A 54 96.10 13.43 81.66
N THR A 55 95.66 12.18 81.70
CA THR A 55 95.70 11.33 82.92
C THR A 55 96.90 10.40 83.01
N THR A 56 97.53 10.04 81.88
CA THR A 56 98.60 9.03 81.83
C THR A 56 99.98 9.60 82.24
N PRO A 57 100.92 8.80 82.77
CA PRO A 57 102.34 9.17 82.92
C PRO A 57 103.10 9.39 81.59
N ASP A 58 104.13 10.24 81.61
CA ASP A 58 104.83 10.68 80.39
C ASP A 58 105.67 9.61 79.67
N GLU A 59 106.16 8.60 80.38
CA GLU A 59 106.89 7.47 79.76
C GLU A 59 105.96 6.65 78.86
N ILE A 60 104.75 6.34 79.35
CA ILE A 60 103.72 5.64 78.58
C ILE A 60 103.25 6.51 77.40
N LYS A 61 103.13 7.84 77.57
CA LYS A 61 102.83 8.75 76.43
C LYS A 61 103.87 8.65 75.32
N LYS A 62 105.17 8.55 75.64
CA LYS A 62 106.23 8.41 74.61
C LYS A 62 106.10 7.11 73.81
N ILE A 63 105.74 6.00 74.46
CA ILE A 63 105.55 4.69 73.83
C ILE A 63 104.26 4.66 72.99
N VAL A 64 103.17 5.24 73.49
CA VAL A 64 101.83 5.17 72.86
C VAL A 64 101.62 6.24 71.78
N ALA A 65 102.35 7.36 71.79
CA ALA A 65 102.17 8.44 70.82
C ALA A 65 102.41 8.03 69.34
N PRO A 66 103.43 7.22 68.98
CA PRO A 66 103.56 6.69 67.61
C PRO A 66 102.38 5.82 67.19
N LEU A 67 101.87 4.96 68.10
CA LEU A 67 100.74 4.07 67.83
C LEU A 67 99.45 4.86 67.61
N LEU A 68 99.17 5.86 68.45
CA LEU A 68 98.04 6.79 68.26
C LEU A 68 98.14 7.55 66.93
N ARG A 69 99.35 7.87 66.46
CA ARG A 69 99.57 8.55 65.18
C ARG A 69 99.25 7.67 63.98
N LEU A 70 99.56 6.37 64.06
CA LEU A 70 99.20 5.38 63.05
C LEU A 70 97.68 5.13 63.02
N PHE A 71 97.04 4.92 64.18
CA PHE A 71 95.58 4.80 64.25
C PHE A 71 94.86 6.05 63.73
N GLN A 72 95.34 7.27 64.07
CA GLN A 72 94.78 8.51 63.53
C GLN A 72 94.88 8.55 62.00
N ALA A 73 96.04 8.18 61.43
CA ALA A 73 96.25 8.18 59.98
C ALA A 73 95.34 7.17 59.26
N GLU A 74 95.15 5.96 59.81
CA GLU A 74 94.25 4.96 59.23
C GLU A 74 92.77 5.37 59.37
N ILE A 75 92.37 5.96 60.50
CA ILE A 75 91.01 6.51 60.68
C ILE A 75 90.76 7.66 59.69
N ASP A 76 91.74 8.53 59.44
CA ASP A 76 91.62 9.61 58.45
C ASP A 76 91.59 9.08 57.01
N ALA A 77 92.36 8.04 56.69
CA ALA A 77 92.30 7.36 55.40
C ALA A 77 90.94 6.67 55.17
N LEU A 78 90.41 5.98 56.19
CA LEU A 78 89.12 5.32 56.16
C LEU A 78 87.97 6.33 56.04
N SER A 79 87.95 7.39 56.85
CA SER A 79 86.98 8.49 56.74
C SER A 79 87.02 9.12 55.34
N LYS A 80 88.21 9.34 54.77
CA LYS A 80 88.36 9.88 53.40
C LYS A 80 87.84 8.92 52.34
N ARG A 81 88.12 7.62 52.45
CA ARG A 81 87.61 6.59 51.52
C ARG A 81 86.08 6.49 51.58
N SER A 82 85.52 6.46 52.79
CA SER A 82 84.08 6.40 53.01
C SER A 82 83.39 7.63 52.39
N LYS A 83 83.84 8.84 52.74
CA LYS A 83 83.27 10.09 52.22
C LYS A 83 83.33 10.23 50.70
N ILE A 84 84.39 9.70 50.06
CA ILE A 84 84.47 9.66 48.58
C ILE A 84 83.42 8.68 48.00
N GLY A 85 83.27 7.49 48.58
CA GLY A 85 82.26 6.51 48.14
C GLY A 85 80.83 7.01 48.33
N GLU A 86 80.52 7.57 49.49
CA GLU A 86 79.23 8.18 49.83
C GLU A 86 78.91 9.35 48.87
N THR A 87 79.87 10.23 48.62
CA THR A 87 79.70 11.36 47.67
C THR A 87 79.48 10.85 46.24
N ALA A 88 80.18 9.79 45.83
CA ALA A 88 79.99 9.17 44.51
C ALA A 88 78.60 8.52 44.37
N PHE A 89 78.13 7.81 45.40
CA PHE A 89 76.77 7.25 45.46
C PHE A 89 75.71 8.36 45.37
N LEU A 90 75.77 9.38 46.24
CA LEU A 90 74.78 10.45 46.28
C LEU A 90 74.71 11.23 44.95
N ASN A 91 75.83 11.40 44.25
CA ASN A 91 75.88 12.00 42.92
C ASN A 91 75.24 11.15 41.80
N ILE A 92 75.17 9.83 41.96
CA ILE A 92 74.49 8.90 41.04
C ILE A 92 73.01 8.80 41.41
N TYR A 93 72.71 8.56 42.69
CA TYR A 93 71.36 8.54 43.26
C TYR A 93 70.55 9.78 42.85
N LYS A 94 71.09 10.99 43.03
CA LYS A 94 70.41 12.22 42.62
C LYS A 94 70.03 12.22 41.13
N LYS A 95 70.91 11.74 40.25
CA LYS A 95 70.63 11.65 38.80
C LYS A 95 69.58 10.60 38.45
N ILE A 96 69.43 9.55 39.25
CA ILE A 96 68.40 8.51 39.06
C ILE A 96 67.06 9.01 39.59
N LEU A 97 67.05 9.75 40.70
CA LEU A 97 65.85 10.37 41.28
C LEU A 97 65.27 11.50 40.39
N GLU A 98 66.13 12.22 39.67
CA GLU A 98 65.72 13.25 38.70
C GLU A 98 65.10 12.69 37.39
N ILE A 99 65.08 11.37 37.18
CA ILE A 99 64.47 10.75 35.99
C ILE A 99 62.98 10.45 36.23
N PRO A 100 62.05 11.05 35.46
CA PRO A 100 60.65 10.66 35.48
C PRO A 100 60.44 9.30 34.79
N ASP A 101 59.49 8.50 35.27
CA ASP A 101 59.19 7.18 34.71
C ASP A 101 58.78 7.25 33.22
N PRO A 102 59.55 6.66 32.30
CA PRO A 102 59.21 6.66 30.88
C PRO A 102 58.07 5.69 30.53
N THR A 103 57.70 4.76 31.43
CA THR A 103 56.73 3.68 31.15
C THR A 103 55.37 4.23 30.72
N VAL A 104 54.88 5.28 31.39
CA VAL A 104 53.60 5.95 31.05
C VAL A 104 53.65 6.61 29.67
N ALA A 105 54.75 7.29 29.34
CA ALA A 105 54.93 7.96 28.05
C ALA A 105 55.09 6.94 26.90
N LEU A 106 55.81 5.85 27.16
CA LEU A 106 55.96 4.72 26.24
C LEU A 106 54.60 4.05 25.99
N GLU A 107 53.79 3.80 27.03
CA GLU A 107 52.45 3.23 26.86
C GLU A 107 51.55 4.12 26.00
N TYR A 108 51.49 5.42 26.31
CA TYR A 108 50.72 6.36 25.52
C TYR A 108 51.16 6.38 24.04
N SER A 109 52.47 6.40 23.78
CA SER A 109 53.01 6.34 22.41
C SER A 109 52.64 5.05 21.67
N LEU A 110 52.52 3.94 22.40
CA LEU A 110 52.17 2.61 21.89
C LEU A 110 50.66 2.50 21.64
N GLN A 111 49.82 3.13 22.46
CA GLN A 111 48.40 3.34 22.19
C GLN A 111 48.21 4.23 20.94
N LEU A 112 48.99 5.30 20.80
CA LEU A 112 48.98 6.19 19.64
C LEU A 112 49.37 5.43 18.35
N GLN A 113 50.38 4.57 18.43
CA GLN A 113 50.80 3.71 17.32
C GLN A 113 49.71 2.69 16.92
N LYS A 114 49.03 2.06 17.89
CA LYS A 114 47.87 1.17 17.66
C LYS A 114 46.67 1.91 17.05
N ARG A 115 46.55 3.22 17.26
CA ARG A 115 45.55 4.07 16.59
C ARG A 115 46.00 4.44 15.18
N ALA A 116 47.26 4.80 14.99
CA ALA A 116 47.84 5.14 13.69
C ALA A 116 47.81 3.95 12.70
N SER A 117 48.00 2.71 13.18
CA SER A 117 47.91 1.51 12.32
C SER A 117 46.51 1.24 11.76
N ARG A 118 45.46 1.91 12.25
CA ARG A 118 44.10 1.86 11.68
C ARG A 118 43.85 2.93 10.61
N LEU A 119 44.78 3.89 10.43
CA LEU A 119 44.61 4.97 9.46
C LEU A 119 44.43 4.45 8.01
N PRO A 120 45.23 3.49 7.50
CA PRO A 120 45.10 3.04 6.11
C PRO A 120 43.79 2.28 5.83
N GLU A 121 43.26 1.59 6.85
CA GLU A 121 41.95 0.92 6.78
C GLU A 121 40.81 1.95 6.69
N LEU A 122 40.86 3.00 7.52
CA LEU A 122 39.90 4.11 7.49
C LEU A 122 40.01 4.92 6.19
N GLU A 123 41.21 5.12 5.66
CA GLU A 123 41.45 5.78 4.36
C GLU A 123 40.88 4.95 3.20
N LEU A 124 41.08 3.62 3.21
CA LEU A 124 40.50 2.72 2.21
C LEU A 124 38.96 2.72 2.26
N ILE A 125 38.37 2.66 3.46
CA ILE A 125 36.91 2.75 3.66
C ILE A 125 36.39 4.13 3.21
N ASN A 126 37.10 5.21 3.55
CA ASN A 126 36.73 6.56 3.13
C ASN A 126 36.79 6.74 1.61
N LYS A 127 37.75 6.08 0.94
CA LYS A 127 37.79 6.01 -0.53
C LYS A 127 36.61 5.22 -1.08
N GLN A 128 36.35 4.00 -0.59
CA GLN A 128 35.22 3.18 -1.04
C GLN A 128 33.85 3.87 -0.85
N LEU A 129 33.70 4.70 0.18
CA LEU A 129 32.50 5.51 0.40
C LEU A 129 32.39 6.69 -0.58
N LYS A 130 33.50 7.25 -1.06
CA LYS A 130 33.52 8.27 -2.13
C LYS A 130 33.27 7.63 -3.48
N ASP A 131 33.97 6.55 -3.80
CA ASP A 131 33.81 5.77 -5.03
C ASP A 131 32.31 5.40 -5.22
N ARG A 132 31.63 4.91 -4.16
CA ARG A 132 30.17 4.67 -4.16
C ARG A 132 29.29 5.91 -4.25
N LEU A 133 29.70 7.03 -3.66
CA LEU A 133 28.94 8.28 -3.75
C LEU A 133 28.97 8.81 -5.19
N ASP A 134 30.11 8.68 -5.87
CA ASP A 134 30.27 9.05 -7.27
C ASP A 134 29.55 8.08 -8.22
N GLU A 135 29.50 6.77 -7.91
CA GLU A 135 28.62 5.79 -8.55
C GLU A 135 27.14 6.24 -8.44
N TYR A 136 26.62 6.52 -7.24
CA TYR A 136 25.25 6.99 -7.04
C TYR A 136 24.97 8.35 -7.70
N ASN A 137 25.94 9.26 -7.74
CA ASN A 137 25.82 10.53 -8.46
C ASN A 137 25.70 10.31 -9.98
N SER A 138 26.40 9.32 -10.53
CA SER A 138 26.29 8.92 -11.94
C SER A 138 24.94 8.28 -12.24
N GLU A 139 24.49 7.32 -11.41
CA GLU A 139 23.15 6.72 -11.53
C GLU A 139 22.04 7.79 -11.46
N PHE A 140 22.16 8.76 -10.56
CA PHE A 140 21.20 9.87 -10.44
C PHE A 140 21.20 10.78 -11.69
N ALA A 141 22.36 11.03 -12.29
CA ALA A 141 22.47 11.76 -13.55
C ALA A 141 21.83 10.99 -14.72
N GLU A 142 22.02 9.67 -14.79
CA GLU A 142 21.38 8.81 -15.80
C GLU A 142 19.86 8.77 -15.62
N VAL A 143 19.35 8.58 -14.40
CA VAL A 143 17.90 8.60 -14.10
C VAL A 143 17.29 9.96 -14.46
N LYS A 144 17.98 11.07 -14.17
CA LYS A 144 17.53 12.41 -14.56
C LYS A 144 17.50 12.60 -16.09
N ASN A 145 18.45 12.01 -16.82
CA ASN A 145 18.42 12.01 -18.29
C ASN A 145 17.28 11.13 -18.85
N GLN A 146 17.00 9.98 -18.22
CA GLN A 146 15.84 9.15 -18.55
C GLN A 146 14.52 9.86 -18.24
N GLU A 147 14.45 10.70 -17.20
CA GLU A 147 13.25 11.52 -16.92
C GLU A 147 12.94 12.49 -18.08
N ILE A 148 13.97 13.03 -18.76
CA ILE A 148 13.81 13.89 -19.94
C ILE A 148 13.28 13.09 -21.13
N THR A 149 13.82 11.89 -21.39
CA THR A 149 13.31 11.06 -22.50
C THR A 149 11.89 10.56 -22.23
N VAL A 150 11.54 10.23 -20.98
CA VAL A 150 10.17 9.88 -20.58
C VAL A 150 9.21 11.06 -20.77
N LYS A 151 9.64 12.31 -20.48
CA LYS A 151 8.83 13.51 -20.77
C LYS A 151 8.58 13.67 -22.28
N GLN A 152 9.62 13.58 -23.11
CA GLN A 152 9.50 13.64 -24.57
C GLN A 152 8.64 12.52 -25.16
N LEU A 153 8.66 11.32 -24.57
CA LEU A 153 7.80 10.20 -24.99
C LEU A 153 6.34 10.42 -24.58
N LYS A 154 6.07 10.95 -23.38
CA LYS A 154 4.72 11.32 -22.94
C LYS A 154 4.12 12.45 -23.78
N GLU A 155 4.93 13.45 -24.13
CA GLU A 155 4.55 14.56 -25.01
C GLU A 155 4.14 14.03 -26.40
N LYS A 156 4.95 13.15 -27.00
CA LYS A 156 4.60 12.48 -28.27
C LYS A 156 3.37 11.58 -28.19
N ILE A 157 3.17 10.86 -27.08
CA ILE A 157 1.94 10.09 -26.87
C ILE A 157 0.73 11.02 -26.90
N LYS A 158 0.79 12.14 -26.18
CA LYS A 158 -0.27 13.16 -26.20
C LYS A 158 -0.48 13.76 -27.60
N GLU A 159 0.59 14.06 -28.35
CA GLU A 159 0.48 14.53 -29.75
C GLU A 159 -0.28 13.52 -30.64
N PHE A 160 -0.09 12.22 -30.43
CA PHE A 160 -0.84 11.17 -31.14
C PHE A 160 -2.28 11.03 -30.63
N GLU A 161 -2.52 11.17 -29.33
CA GLU A 161 -3.87 11.16 -28.73
C GLU A 161 -4.71 12.35 -29.22
N ASP A 162 -4.20 13.59 -29.08
CA ASP A 162 -4.82 14.82 -29.57
C ASP A 162 -5.14 14.72 -31.08
N LYS A 163 -4.22 14.12 -31.88
CA LYS A 163 -4.39 13.93 -33.32
C LYS A 163 -5.43 12.86 -33.67
N MET A 164 -5.52 11.78 -32.89
CA MET A 164 -6.53 10.74 -33.06
C MET A 164 -7.92 11.26 -32.66
N GLU A 165 -8.01 12.09 -31.61
CA GLU A 165 -9.25 12.77 -31.22
C GLU A 165 -9.70 13.75 -32.30
N MET A 166 -8.81 14.60 -32.83
CA MET A 166 -9.16 15.48 -33.96
C MET A 166 -9.66 14.69 -35.18
N GLN A 167 -9.06 13.53 -35.51
CA GLN A 167 -9.53 12.71 -36.62
C GLN A 167 -10.86 11.99 -36.32
N ALA A 168 -11.16 11.69 -35.06
CA ALA A 168 -12.47 11.17 -34.65
C ALA A 168 -13.55 12.25 -34.80
N ASN A 169 -13.29 13.45 -34.26
CA ASN A 169 -14.16 14.62 -34.34
C ASN A 169 -14.39 15.05 -35.80
N GLU A 170 -13.38 14.99 -36.66
CA GLU A 170 -13.51 15.23 -38.11
C GLU A 170 -14.46 14.23 -38.77
N LYS A 171 -14.31 12.92 -38.48
CA LYS A 171 -15.18 11.87 -39.05
C LYS A 171 -16.61 11.97 -38.52
N GLU A 172 -16.81 12.35 -37.27
CA GLU A 172 -18.14 12.58 -36.71
C GLU A 172 -18.78 13.83 -37.34
N LEU A 173 -18.03 14.92 -37.52
CA LEU A 173 -18.50 16.09 -38.23
C LEU A 173 -18.87 15.78 -39.69
N GLN A 174 -18.06 14.97 -40.40
CA GLN A 174 -18.37 14.47 -41.74
C GLN A 174 -19.66 13.64 -41.76
N ARG A 175 -19.87 12.72 -40.81
CA ARG A 175 -21.14 11.98 -40.67
C ARG A 175 -22.32 12.92 -40.45
N ASN A 176 -22.18 13.90 -39.57
CA ASN A 176 -23.20 14.90 -39.27
C ASN A 176 -23.52 15.79 -40.49
N TYR A 177 -22.58 16.01 -41.41
CA TYR A 177 -22.84 16.66 -42.70
C TYR A 177 -23.59 15.74 -43.67
N VAL A 178 -23.15 14.50 -43.85
CA VAL A 178 -23.82 13.52 -44.74
C VAL A 178 -25.24 13.20 -44.28
N GLU A 179 -25.49 13.10 -42.97
CA GLU A 179 -26.84 12.92 -42.44
C GLU A 179 -27.71 14.16 -42.64
N LYS A 180 -27.17 15.39 -42.49
CA LYS A 180 -27.91 16.62 -42.82
C LYS A 180 -28.22 16.70 -44.31
N GLU A 181 -27.27 16.36 -45.18
CA GLU A 181 -27.46 16.31 -46.64
C GLU A 181 -28.55 15.31 -47.02
N LYS A 182 -28.50 14.08 -46.49
CA LYS A 182 -29.56 13.09 -46.68
C LYS A 182 -30.91 13.61 -46.18
N ASN A 183 -30.97 14.20 -44.99
CA ASN A 183 -32.21 14.77 -44.44
C ASN A 183 -32.75 15.97 -45.24
N TRP A 184 -31.91 16.66 -46.04
CA TRP A 184 -32.35 17.66 -47.02
C TRP A 184 -32.88 17.01 -48.30
N ILE A 185 -32.18 15.99 -48.82
CA ILE A 185 -32.62 15.21 -49.99
C ILE A 185 -33.96 14.53 -49.72
N ASP A 186 -34.12 13.84 -48.59
CA ASP A 186 -35.36 13.16 -48.21
C ASP A 186 -36.54 14.16 -48.19
N LYS A 187 -36.37 15.33 -47.55
CA LYS A 187 -37.35 16.45 -47.58
C LYS A 187 -37.63 16.97 -48.99
N GLN A 188 -36.60 17.10 -49.83
CA GLN A 188 -36.75 17.54 -51.21
C GLN A 188 -37.58 16.53 -52.02
N THR A 189 -37.36 15.22 -51.82
CA THR A 189 -38.20 14.19 -52.47
C THR A 189 -39.64 14.21 -51.96
N ASP A 190 -39.88 14.46 -50.66
CA ASP A 190 -41.23 14.55 -50.12
C ASP A 190 -41.98 15.80 -50.56
N LEU A 191 -41.29 16.93 -50.74
CA LEU A 191 -41.85 18.12 -51.37
C LEU A 191 -42.15 17.87 -52.86
N ALA A 192 -41.27 17.19 -53.58
CA ALA A 192 -41.50 16.82 -54.98
C ALA A 192 -42.68 15.84 -55.15
N LYS A 193 -42.84 14.85 -54.26
CA LYS A 193 -44.02 13.96 -54.21
C LYS A 193 -45.30 14.78 -53.99
N LYS A 194 -45.33 15.64 -52.97
CA LYS A 194 -46.50 16.48 -52.65
C LYS A 194 -46.86 17.44 -53.80
N LEU A 195 -45.86 17.98 -54.49
CA LEU A 195 -46.06 18.78 -55.69
C LEU A 195 -46.67 17.94 -56.83
N GLY A 196 -46.08 16.79 -57.16
CA GLY A 196 -46.60 15.90 -58.21
C GLY A 196 -48.00 15.35 -57.91
N GLU A 197 -48.33 15.08 -56.65
CA GLU A 197 -49.71 14.75 -56.25
C GLU A 197 -50.66 15.95 -56.42
N ALA A 198 -50.22 17.18 -56.11
CA ALA A 198 -51.02 18.38 -56.30
C ALA A 198 -51.25 18.67 -57.79
N GLU A 199 -50.22 18.54 -58.62
CA GLU A 199 -50.30 18.61 -60.08
C GLU A 199 -51.24 17.53 -60.64
N HIS A 200 -51.17 16.28 -60.13
CA HIS A 200 -52.10 15.23 -60.53
C HIS A 200 -53.55 15.53 -60.11
N ARG A 201 -53.78 16.10 -58.92
CA ARG A 201 -55.11 16.57 -58.49
C ARG A 201 -55.62 17.70 -59.39
N VAL A 202 -54.77 18.66 -59.76
CA VAL A 202 -55.11 19.75 -60.70
C VAL A 202 -55.46 19.19 -62.08
N ASN A 203 -54.64 18.29 -62.61
CA ASN A 203 -54.90 17.64 -63.91
C ASN A 203 -56.20 16.80 -63.90
N THR A 204 -56.50 16.14 -62.78
CA THR A 204 -57.76 15.39 -62.60
C THR A 204 -58.96 16.34 -62.52
N LEU A 205 -58.86 17.43 -61.77
CA LEU A 205 -59.91 18.47 -61.72
C LEU A 205 -60.10 19.17 -63.07
N GLN A 206 -59.03 19.43 -63.82
CA GLN A 206 -59.11 19.99 -65.17
C GLN A 206 -59.75 19.00 -66.15
N SER A 207 -59.46 17.71 -66.04
CA SER A 207 -60.09 16.67 -66.87
C SER A 207 -61.58 16.51 -66.55
N ALA A 208 -61.94 16.55 -65.27
CA ALA A 208 -63.34 16.57 -64.83
C ALA A 208 -64.07 17.85 -65.27
N LEU A 209 -63.42 19.02 -65.19
CA LEU A 209 -63.97 20.28 -65.70
C LEU A 209 -64.21 20.23 -67.21
N ASN A 210 -63.25 19.69 -67.98
CA ASN A 210 -63.41 19.51 -69.43
C ASN A 210 -64.56 18.54 -69.75
N SER A 211 -64.73 17.45 -68.97
CA SER A 211 -65.88 16.53 -69.11
C SER A 211 -67.18 17.28 -68.86
N VAL A 212 -67.32 17.96 -67.70
CA VAL A 212 -68.53 18.71 -67.35
C VAL A 212 -68.83 19.83 -68.35
N GLN A 213 -67.82 20.45 -68.96
CA GLN A 213 -68.00 21.40 -70.05
C GLN A 213 -68.53 20.74 -71.33
N SER A 214 -68.09 19.52 -71.66
CA SER A 214 -68.64 18.72 -72.76
C SER A 214 -70.07 18.25 -72.47
N ASP A 215 -70.33 17.73 -71.27
CA ASP A 215 -71.65 17.30 -70.81
C ASP A 215 -72.65 18.48 -70.84
N LEU A 216 -72.21 19.67 -70.42
CA LEU A 216 -72.99 20.91 -70.49
C LEU A 216 -73.24 21.34 -71.94
N PHE A 217 -72.27 21.17 -72.84
CA PHE A 217 -72.45 21.47 -74.27
C PHE A 217 -73.45 20.51 -74.92
N ASP A 218 -73.37 19.21 -74.63
CA ASP A 218 -74.30 18.19 -75.13
C ASP A 218 -75.73 18.38 -74.58
N VAL A 219 -75.86 18.72 -73.28
CA VAL A 219 -77.15 19.08 -72.68
C VAL A 219 -77.71 20.35 -73.30
N LYS A 220 -76.88 21.35 -73.57
CA LYS A 220 -77.31 22.57 -74.27
C LYS A 220 -77.74 22.27 -75.71
N ALA A 221 -76.98 21.46 -76.46
CA ALA A 221 -77.35 21.08 -77.82
C ALA A 221 -78.69 20.35 -77.86
N LYS A 222 -78.93 19.40 -76.94
CA LYS A 222 -80.22 18.70 -76.79
C LYS A 222 -81.35 19.62 -76.34
N HIS A 223 -81.07 20.61 -75.50
CA HIS A 223 -82.04 21.64 -75.12
C HIS A 223 -82.43 22.50 -76.33
N ASP A 224 -81.45 22.98 -77.08
CA ASP A 224 -81.68 23.86 -78.24
C ASP A 224 -82.35 23.08 -79.39
N GLU A 225 -82.05 21.79 -79.57
CA GLU A 225 -82.77 20.84 -80.45
C GLU A 225 -84.22 20.62 -79.98
N ALA A 226 -84.46 20.39 -78.68
CA ALA A 226 -85.81 20.23 -78.13
C ALA A 226 -86.64 21.53 -78.22
N MET A 227 -86.01 22.70 -78.08
CA MET A 227 -86.64 24.00 -78.29
C MET A 227 -86.97 24.25 -79.76
N ALA A 228 -86.11 23.83 -80.70
CA ALA A 228 -86.40 23.87 -82.13
C ALA A 228 -87.58 22.96 -82.47
N ALA A 229 -87.55 21.69 -82.04
CA ALA A 229 -88.66 20.75 -82.24
C ALA A 229 -89.98 21.23 -81.59
N LYS A 230 -89.91 21.97 -80.47
CA LYS A 230 -91.10 22.62 -79.88
C LYS A 230 -91.55 23.88 -80.65
N SER A 231 -90.66 24.57 -81.35
CA SER A 231 -91.06 25.61 -82.31
C SER A 231 -91.76 24.97 -83.50
N ASP A 232 -91.20 23.91 -84.10
CA ASP A 232 -91.80 23.18 -85.21
C ASP A 232 -93.19 22.60 -84.84
N GLU A 233 -93.34 22.08 -83.62
CA GLU A 233 -94.63 21.62 -83.07
C GLU A 233 -95.63 22.78 -82.92
N VAL A 234 -95.18 23.96 -82.46
CA VAL A 234 -96.02 25.16 -82.38
C VAL A 234 -96.39 25.69 -83.76
N ASP A 235 -95.49 25.70 -84.74
CA ASP A 235 -95.75 26.15 -86.11
C ASP A 235 -96.69 25.17 -86.85
N LEU A 236 -96.57 23.86 -86.59
CA LEU A 236 -97.54 22.85 -87.03
C LEU A 236 -98.92 23.05 -86.38
N LEU A 237 -98.96 23.32 -85.07
CA LEU A 237 -100.21 23.63 -84.36
C LEU A 237 -100.83 24.95 -84.84
N ILE A 238 -100.04 25.97 -85.18
CA ILE A 238 -100.52 27.20 -85.81
C ILE A 238 -101.12 26.87 -87.18
N GLY A 239 -100.42 26.11 -88.03
CA GLY A 239 -100.94 25.70 -89.34
C GLY A 239 -102.20 24.83 -89.27
N ASP A 240 -102.34 23.98 -88.24
CA ASP A 240 -103.58 23.23 -87.99
C ASP A 240 -104.69 24.09 -87.37
N LEU A 241 -104.36 25.09 -86.57
CA LEU A 241 -105.32 26.06 -86.04
C LEU A 241 -105.82 26.99 -87.16
N GLU A 242 -104.95 27.43 -88.08
CA GLU A 242 -105.31 28.14 -89.30
C GLU A 242 -106.23 27.28 -90.18
N ARG A 243 -105.86 26.03 -90.47
CA ARG A 243 -106.73 25.08 -91.21
C ARG A 243 -108.05 24.81 -90.48
N ALA A 244 -108.05 24.76 -89.15
CA ALA A 244 -109.27 24.59 -88.36
C ALA A 244 -110.13 25.86 -88.35
N ASN A 245 -109.53 27.04 -88.40
CA ASN A 245 -110.20 28.34 -88.47
C ASN A 245 -110.79 28.59 -89.88
N GLU A 246 -110.08 28.21 -90.95
CA GLU A 246 -110.65 28.16 -92.30
C GLU A 246 -111.84 27.20 -92.36
N ARG A 247 -111.70 25.99 -91.79
CA ARG A 247 -112.82 25.04 -91.67
C ARG A 247 -113.97 25.61 -90.85
N ALA A 248 -113.70 26.28 -89.74
CA ALA A 248 -114.72 26.95 -88.92
C ALA A 248 -115.44 28.04 -89.72
N LEU A 249 -114.72 28.91 -90.43
CA LEU A 249 -115.30 29.93 -91.33
C LEU A 249 -116.13 29.32 -92.48
N THR A 250 -115.80 28.12 -92.96
CA THR A 250 -116.68 27.39 -93.89
C THR A 250 -117.88 26.72 -93.19
N ALA A 251 -117.72 26.24 -91.97
CA ALA A 251 -118.78 25.63 -91.18
C ALA A 251 -119.80 26.67 -90.69
N GLU A 252 -119.38 27.86 -90.25
CA GLU A 252 -120.25 28.97 -89.88
C GLU A 252 -121.13 29.40 -91.06
N ARG A 253 -120.55 29.50 -92.27
CA ARG A 253 -121.31 29.76 -93.52
C ARG A 253 -122.36 28.67 -93.83
N LEU A 254 -122.15 27.43 -93.38
CA LEU A 254 -123.08 26.32 -93.55
C LEU A 254 -124.08 26.21 -92.38
N LEU A 255 -123.70 26.60 -91.16
CA LEU A 255 -124.57 26.64 -89.99
C LEU A 255 -125.60 27.78 -90.09
N GLU A 256 -125.24 28.92 -90.67
CA GLU A 256 -126.21 29.98 -91.02
C GLU A 256 -127.23 29.48 -92.08
N GLN A 257 -126.84 28.54 -92.95
CA GLN A 257 -127.74 27.89 -93.92
C GLN A 257 -128.56 26.73 -93.33
N LEU A 258 -128.09 26.11 -92.23
CA LEU A 258 -128.75 25.00 -91.54
C LEU A 258 -129.49 25.41 -90.26
N ARG A 259 -129.72 26.72 -90.07
CA ARG A 259 -130.54 27.27 -88.98
C ARG A 259 -132.06 27.16 -89.21
N ASN A 260 -132.50 26.39 -90.20
CA ASN A 260 -133.90 26.07 -90.48
C ASN A 260 -134.08 24.54 -90.56
N LEU A 261 -135.08 24.01 -89.83
CA LEU A 261 -135.59 22.62 -89.78
C LEU A 261 -134.79 21.57 -88.93
N GLY A 262 -135.35 21.19 -87.76
CA GLY A 262 -135.10 19.92 -87.05
C GLY A 262 -133.77 19.81 -86.28
N ASP A 263 -133.65 19.81 -84.94
CA ASP A 263 -134.53 19.45 -83.80
C ASP A 263 -134.72 17.93 -83.55
N ASN A 264 -133.94 17.37 -82.60
CA ASN A 264 -134.35 16.52 -81.43
C ASN A 264 -133.21 15.60 -80.88
N ASN A 265 -132.90 15.78 -79.58
CA ASN A 265 -132.69 14.79 -78.50
C ASN A 265 -131.44 13.85 -78.38
N ASP A 266 -130.69 14.10 -77.28
CA ASP A 266 -130.44 13.21 -76.11
C ASP A 266 -129.41 12.03 -76.07
N ASP A 267 -128.23 12.35 -75.49
CA ASP A 267 -127.75 11.94 -74.12
C ASP A 267 -126.89 10.66 -73.80
N HIS A 268 -125.95 10.88 -72.85
CA HIS A 268 -125.37 10.01 -71.77
C HIS A 268 -124.23 8.93 -71.90
N ASN A 269 -123.09 9.26 -71.26
CA ASN A 269 -122.28 8.52 -70.22
C ASN A 269 -121.31 7.30 -70.42
N LEU A 270 -120.03 7.55 -70.07
CA LEU A 270 -119.20 7.02 -68.93
C LEU A 270 -118.79 5.51 -68.78
N ALA A 271 -117.47 5.21 -68.77
CA ALA A 271 -116.77 3.96 -68.32
C ALA A 271 -115.20 4.15 -68.38
N THR A 272 -114.22 3.30 -67.98
CA THR A 272 -113.90 2.31 -66.89
C THR A 272 -112.34 2.00 -66.92
N VAL A 273 -111.72 1.06 -66.17
CA VAL A 273 -111.24 1.21 -64.76
C VAL A 273 -110.15 0.14 -64.33
N ILE A 274 -109.11 0.56 -63.56
CA ILE A 274 -108.28 -0.20 -62.54
C ILE A 274 -107.02 -1.10 -62.85
N LYS A 275 -105.94 -0.84 -62.06
CA LYS A 275 -104.86 -1.65 -61.38
C LYS A 275 -103.64 -2.39 -62.04
N ASP A 276 -102.52 -2.22 -61.32
CA ASP A 276 -101.47 -3.14 -60.80
C ASP A 276 -101.00 -4.41 -61.53
N SER A 277 -99.66 -4.60 -61.59
CA SER A 277 -98.95 -5.67 -60.83
C SER A 277 -97.40 -5.55 -60.93
N ASN A 278 -96.67 -6.26 -60.06
CA ASN A 278 -95.21 -6.35 -60.02
C ASN A 278 -94.79 -7.80 -59.68
N ASP A 279 -93.83 -8.38 -60.40
CA ASP A 279 -93.54 -9.84 -60.43
C ASP A 279 -92.00 -10.05 -60.38
N VAL A 280 -91.38 -10.60 -59.31
CA VAL A 280 -91.29 -12.00 -58.84
C VAL A 280 -90.16 -12.83 -59.47
N SER A 281 -89.26 -13.32 -58.61
CA SER A 281 -88.68 -14.70 -58.57
C SER A 281 -87.68 -14.77 -57.39
N SER A 282 -87.83 -15.59 -56.34
CA SER A 282 -87.88 -17.08 -56.30
C SER A 282 -86.52 -17.72 -56.66
N GLY A 283 -85.93 -18.65 -55.91
CA GLY A 283 -86.32 -19.42 -54.72
C GLY A 283 -85.29 -20.56 -54.48
N ARG A 284 -85.46 -21.62 -53.68
CA ARG A 284 -86.27 -21.94 -52.49
C ARG A 284 -85.83 -23.35 -51.97
N ASP A 285 -85.91 -23.63 -50.67
CA ASP A 285 -86.04 -24.98 -50.05
C ASP A 285 -84.94 -26.06 -50.24
N VAL A 286 -84.95 -27.22 -49.54
CA VAL A 286 -84.98 -27.41 -48.06
C VAL A 286 -84.56 -28.84 -47.63
N HIS A 287 -83.88 -28.95 -46.48
CA HIS A 287 -83.88 -30.09 -45.51
C HIS A 287 -83.15 -31.44 -45.73
N ARG A 288 -82.65 -31.91 -44.57
CA ARG A 288 -82.38 -33.28 -44.06
C ARG A 288 -81.28 -34.11 -44.76
N ARG A 289 -80.26 -34.63 -44.08
CA ARG A 289 -80.10 -35.28 -42.74
C ARG A 289 -80.53 -36.74 -42.72
N ASP A 290 -79.55 -37.62 -42.98
CA ASP A 290 -79.08 -38.59 -41.98
C ASP A 290 -77.62 -38.97 -42.25
N GLU A 291 -76.90 -39.40 -41.21
CA GLU A 291 -75.70 -40.28 -41.18
C GLU A 291 -74.95 -40.14 -39.83
N LEU A 292 -75.56 -40.65 -38.77
CA LEU A 292 -74.99 -40.71 -37.42
C LEU A 292 -73.91 -41.82 -37.29
N SER A 293 -72.83 -41.70 -38.05
CA SER A 293 -71.65 -42.57 -37.91
C SER A 293 -70.34 -41.84 -38.22
N ALA A 294 -70.24 -41.17 -39.38
CA ALA A 294 -69.03 -40.45 -39.80
C ALA A 294 -68.62 -39.32 -38.83
N GLY A 295 -69.60 -38.68 -38.17
CA GLY A 295 -69.35 -37.58 -37.22
C GLY A 295 -68.40 -37.95 -36.08
N HIS A 296 -68.55 -39.12 -35.45
CA HIS A 296 -67.67 -39.53 -34.35
C HIS A 296 -66.23 -39.76 -34.82
N ALA A 297 -66.02 -40.36 -36.00
CA ALA A 297 -64.67 -40.54 -36.54
C ALA A 297 -64.01 -39.19 -36.88
N ILE A 298 -64.77 -38.27 -37.49
CA ILE A 298 -64.31 -36.92 -37.83
C ILE A 298 -64.00 -36.10 -36.56
N ASP A 299 -64.82 -36.19 -35.52
CA ASP A 299 -64.62 -35.44 -34.28
C ASP A 299 -63.54 -36.06 -33.37
N ILE A 300 -63.29 -37.37 -33.45
CA ILE A 300 -62.09 -38.00 -32.88
C ILE A 300 -60.83 -37.54 -33.63
N LEU A 301 -60.84 -37.48 -34.96
CA LEU A 301 -59.71 -36.96 -35.74
C LEU A 301 -59.44 -35.47 -35.45
N LYS A 302 -60.48 -34.64 -35.31
CA LYS A 302 -60.35 -33.24 -34.87
C LYS A 302 -59.77 -33.14 -33.46
N ARG A 303 -60.24 -33.98 -32.51
CA ARG A 303 -59.66 -34.04 -31.16
C ARG A 303 -58.20 -34.42 -31.20
N ALA A 304 -57.82 -35.47 -31.93
CA ALA A 304 -56.43 -35.87 -32.09
C ALA A 304 -55.56 -34.77 -32.74
N SER A 305 -56.06 -34.06 -33.75
CA SER A 305 -55.32 -32.92 -34.34
C SER A 305 -55.19 -31.75 -33.36
N LEU A 306 -56.23 -31.45 -32.57
CA LEU A 306 -56.20 -30.42 -31.55
C LEU A 306 -55.31 -30.81 -30.35
N GLU A 307 -55.25 -32.08 -29.98
CA GLU A 307 -54.34 -32.62 -28.96
C GLU A 307 -52.87 -32.54 -29.42
N VAL A 308 -52.58 -32.81 -30.69
CA VAL A 308 -51.25 -32.63 -31.28
C VAL A 308 -50.87 -31.14 -31.39
N GLU A 309 -51.80 -30.27 -31.79
CA GLU A 309 -51.57 -28.82 -31.84
C GLU A 309 -51.39 -28.23 -30.42
N LEU A 310 -52.18 -28.68 -29.45
CA LEU A 310 -52.06 -28.30 -28.05
C LEU A 310 -50.73 -28.78 -27.46
N ALA A 311 -50.31 -30.02 -27.71
CA ALA A 311 -48.99 -30.52 -27.28
C ALA A 311 -47.83 -29.77 -27.96
N ALA A 312 -47.99 -29.36 -29.22
CA ALA A 312 -47.02 -28.49 -29.90
C ALA A 312 -46.95 -27.10 -29.24
N LYS A 313 -48.09 -26.54 -28.84
CA LYS A 313 -48.18 -25.25 -28.13
C LYS A 313 -47.68 -25.33 -26.68
N GLU A 314 -47.90 -26.44 -25.97
CA GLU A 314 -47.31 -26.69 -24.64
C GLU A 314 -45.78 -26.79 -24.72
N LYS A 315 -45.24 -27.40 -25.79
CA LYS A 315 -43.79 -27.42 -26.05
C LYS A 315 -43.25 -26.03 -26.38
N GLU A 316 -43.96 -25.25 -27.21
CA GLU A 316 -43.61 -23.86 -27.52
C GLU A 316 -43.62 -22.97 -26.26
N VAL A 317 -44.65 -23.10 -25.41
CA VAL A 317 -44.74 -22.42 -24.12
C VAL A 317 -43.62 -22.85 -23.18
N SER A 318 -43.28 -24.15 -23.13
CA SER A 318 -42.18 -24.66 -22.31
C SER A 318 -40.83 -24.05 -22.74
N GLN A 319 -40.57 -24.01 -24.05
CA GLN A 319 -39.35 -23.41 -24.59
C GLN A 319 -39.30 -21.89 -24.37
N LEU A 320 -40.43 -21.19 -24.50
CA LEU A 320 -40.53 -19.76 -24.15
C LEU A 320 -40.29 -19.51 -22.66
N VAL A 321 -40.75 -20.41 -21.77
CA VAL A 321 -40.46 -20.35 -20.33
C VAL A 321 -38.97 -20.57 -20.04
N GLU A 322 -38.32 -21.53 -20.71
CA GLU A 322 -36.87 -21.74 -20.61
C GLU A 322 -36.08 -20.51 -21.09
N ASP A 323 -36.41 -19.94 -22.23
CA ASP A 323 -35.76 -18.73 -22.75
C ASP A 323 -36.03 -17.49 -21.88
N VAL A 324 -37.23 -17.35 -21.31
CA VAL A 324 -37.54 -16.30 -20.32
C VAL A 324 -36.69 -16.48 -19.05
N GLN A 325 -36.58 -17.70 -18.50
CA GLN A 325 -35.70 -17.96 -17.35
C GLN A 325 -34.23 -17.68 -17.68
N ARG A 326 -33.77 -18.05 -18.89
CA ARG A 326 -32.40 -17.82 -19.36
C ARG A 326 -32.10 -16.32 -19.54
N LEU A 327 -33.07 -15.56 -20.06
CA LEU A 327 -33.00 -14.10 -20.15
C LEU A 327 -33.01 -13.45 -18.76
N GLN A 328 -33.87 -13.90 -17.84
CA GLN A 328 -33.87 -13.44 -16.43
C GLN A 328 -32.51 -13.69 -15.76
N GLN A 329 -31.92 -14.88 -15.92
CA GLN A 329 -30.57 -15.17 -15.41
C GLN A 329 -29.50 -14.26 -16.03
N ARG A 330 -29.61 -13.94 -17.32
CA ARG A 330 -28.68 -13.03 -18.01
C ARG A 330 -28.85 -11.58 -17.55
N VAL A 331 -30.09 -11.11 -17.36
CA VAL A 331 -30.41 -9.79 -16.82
C VAL A 331 -29.91 -9.66 -15.37
N ASN A 332 -30.11 -10.67 -14.53
CA ASN A 332 -29.59 -10.69 -13.17
C ASN A 332 -28.05 -10.63 -13.17
N LYS A 333 -27.36 -11.49 -13.93
CA LYS A 333 -25.89 -11.43 -14.03
C LYS A 333 -25.36 -10.08 -14.53
N LEU A 334 -26.05 -9.44 -15.48
CA LEU A 334 -25.71 -8.09 -15.94
C LEU A 334 -25.95 -7.04 -14.85
N ARG A 335 -27.08 -7.12 -14.13
CA ARG A 335 -27.39 -6.26 -12.98
C ARG A 335 -26.37 -6.41 -11.86
N ASP A 336 -25.96 -7.63 -11.54
CA ASP A 336 -24.98 -7.93 -10.50
C ASP A 336 -23.59 -7.40 -10.91
N SER A 337 -23.20 -7.54 -12.19
CA SER A 337 -21.94 -6.97 -12.70
C SER A 337 -21.95 -5.44 -12.73
N SER A 338 -23.09 -4.83 -13.08
CA SER A 338 -23.28 -3.37 -13.10
C SER A 338 -23.28 -2.80 -11.68
N SER A 339 -23.99 -3.45 -10.76
CA SER A 339 -23.97 -3.15 -9.32
C SER A 339 -22.54 -3.23 -8.75
N SER A 340 -21.78 -4.28 -9.12
CA SER A 340 -20.38 -4.43 -8.71
C SER A 340 -19.44 -3.39 -9.31
N GLN A 341 -19.75 -2.87 -10.51
CA GLN A 341 -19.01 -1.78 -11.13
C GLN A 341 -19.36 -0.43 -10.51
N LEU A 342 -20.65 -0.17 -10.24
CA LEU A 342 -21.12 1.03 -9.54
C LEU A 342 -20.51 1.11 -8.14
N ALA A 343 -20.58 0.04 -7.33
CA ALA A 343 -19.98 0.03 -5.99
C ALA A 343 -18.47 0.32 -5.99
N ARG A 344 -17.73 -0.17 -6.99
CA ARG A 344 -16.29 0.16 -7.15
C ARG A 344 -16.07 1.61 -7.56
N LEU A 345 -16.88 2.16 -8.46
CA LEU A 345 -16.80 3.56 -8.85
C LEU A 345 -17.20 4.50 -7.70
N GLU A 346 -18.17 4.10 -6.87
CA GLU A 346 -18.55 4.79 -5.63
C GLU A 346 -17.43 4.74 -4.59
N GLU A 347 -16.76 3.60 -4.41
CA GLU A 347 -15.57 3.46 -3.56
C GLU A 347 -14.39 4.29 -4.08
N GLU A 348 -14.10 4.27 -5.38
CA GLU A 348 -13.07 5.12 -5.99
C GLU A 348 -13.40 6.60 -5.82
N LEU A 349 -14.65 7.02 -6.05
CA LEU A 349 -15.09 8.41 -5.88
C LEU A 349 -15.02 8.85 -4.41
N ALA A 350 -15.41 8.00 -3.46
CA ALA A 350 -15.23 8.26 -2.04
C ALA A 350 -13.75 8.44 -1.65
N ASN A 351 -12.87 7.56 -2.13
CA ASN A 351 -11.42 7.67 -1.94
C ASN A 351 -10.84 8.94 -2.60
N LYS A 352 -11.34 9.36 -3.77
CA LYS A 352 -10.95 10.62 -4.43
C LYS A 352 -11.45 11.84 -3.66
N ASN A 353 -12.66 11.81 -3.10
CA ASN A 353 -13.19 12.87 -2.25
C ASN A 353 -12.37 12.99 -0.95
N GLU A 354 -12.08 11.88 -0.27
CA GLU A 354 -11.27 11.92 0.96
C GLU A 354 -9.84 12.43 0.68
N ALA A 355 -9.27 12.10 -0.48
CA ALA A 355 -8.01 12.68 -0.95
C ALA A 355 -8.13 14.18 -1.29
N PHE A 356 -9.24 14.62 -1.88
CA PHE A 356 -9.53 16.03 -2.16
C PHE A 356 -9.72 16.83 -0.87
N ASP A 357 -10.45 16.31 0.12
CA ASP A 357 -10.62 16.92 1.44
C ASP A 357 -9.29 17.06 2.18
N LYS A 358 -8.42 16.03 2.12
CA LYS A 358 -7.04 16.10 2.63
C LYS A 358 -6.23 17.20 1.93
N LEU A 359 -6.32 17.32 0.61
CA LEU A 359 -5.65 18.38 -0.16
C LEU A 359 -6.24 19.77 0.13
N GLN A 360 -7.56 19.90 0.30
CA GLN A 360 -8.21 21.16 0.65
C GLN A 360 -7.87 21.59 2.09
N ALA A 361 -7.75 20.65 3.02
CA ALA A 361 -7.30 20.91 4.39
C ALA A 361 -5.82 21.32 4.44
N LEU A 362 -4.98 20.79 3.55
CA LEU A 362 -3.60 21.26 3.37
C LEU A 362 -3.55 22.64 2.70
N LEU A 363 -4.40 22.90 1.72
CA LEU A 363 -4.50 24.19 1.04
C LEU A 363 -4.96 25.29 2.01
N LYS A 364 -5.97 25.05 2.85
CA LYS A 364 -6.40 26.00 3.90
C LYS A 364 -5.30 26.32 4.92
N LYS A 365 -4.52 25.31 5.34
CA LYS A 365 -3.31 25.51 6.16
C LYS A 365 -2.19 26.28 5.43
N GLN A 366 -2.26 26.38 4.11
CA GLN A 366 -1.36 27.19 3.30
C GLN A 366 -1.94 28.60 3.02
N GLU A 367 -3.26 28.76 2.99
CA GLU A 367 -3.95 30.06 3.05
C GLU A 367 -3.56 30.79 4.33
N ASP A 368 -3.55 30.12 5.49
CA ASP A 368 -2.99 30.65 6.75
C ASP A 368 -1.54 31.15 6.59
N TYR A 369 -0.73 30.46 5.79
CA TYR A 369 0.67 30.83 5.55
C TYR A 369 0.81 32.07 4.65
N ASP A 370 -0.15 32.31 3.75
CA ASP A 370 -0.25 33.51 2.92
C ASP A 370 -1.07 34.65 3.58
N GLU A 371 -1.85 34.35 4.63
CA GLU A 371 -2.43 35.29 5.59
C GLU A 371 -1.31 35.84 6.49
N ILE A 372 -0.56 34.95 7.16
CA ILE A 372 0.64 35.29 7.94
C ILE A 372 1.66 36.05 7.08
N ARG A 373 1.86 35.67 5.80
CA ARG A 373 2.74 36.41 4.86
C ARG A 373 2.20 37.78 4.47
N ARG A 374 0.88 38.01 4.52
CA ARG A 374 0.26 39.34 4.37
C ARG A 374 0.46 40.17 5.64
N GLU A 375 0.24 39.60 6.82
CA GLU A 375 0.50 40.25 8.11
C GLU A 375 1.99 40.65 8.24
N LEU A 376 2.92 39.76 7.85
CA LEU A 376 4.36 40.03 7.77
C LEU A 376 4.76 41.15 6.78
N ARG A 377 3.84 41.57 5.89
CA ARG A 377 4.00 42.69 4.96
C ARG A 377 3.20 43.93 5.37
N ALA A 378 2.26 43.80 6.30
CA ALA A 378 1.39 44.86 6.77
C ALA A 378 1.88 45.49 8.09
N GLU A 379 2.43 44.69 9.00
CA GLU A 379 3.05 45.22 10.23
C GLU A 379 4.49 45.69 9.98
N THR A 380 4.74 46.98 10.25
CA THR A 380 6.09 47.59 10.22
C THR A 380 6.92 47.24 11.45
N LYS A 381 6.96 45.95 11.82
CA LYS A 381 7.93 45.40 12.78
C LYS A 381 9.28 45.33 12.08
N SER A 382 10.35 45.78 12.74
CA SER A 382 11.66 45.83 12.08
C SER A 382 12.16 44.41 11.80
N LEU A 383 13.00 44.25 10.77
CA LEU A 383 13.60 42.96 10.43
C LEU A 383 14.35 42.37 11.64
N GLU A 384 14.93 43.22 12.47
CA GLU A 384 15.59 42.87 13.74
C GLU A 384 14.60 42.30 14.77
N THR A 385 13.45 42.95 15.03
CA THR A 385 12.46 42.40 15.98
C THR A 385 11.89 41.07 15.48
N LEU A 386 11.67 40.94 14.17
CA LEU A 386 11.15 39.72 13.56
C LEU A 386 12.17 38.57 13.61
N LEU A 387 13.45 38.86 13.41
CA LEU A 387 14.55 37.90 13.56
C LEU A 387 14.77 37.50 15.02
N LEU A 388 14.67 38.43 15.97
CA LEU A 388 14.78 38.16 17.40
C LEU A 388 13.62 37.27 17.88
N GLU A 389 12.39 37.56 17.47
CA GLU A 389 11.22 36.74 17.81
C GLU A 389 11.31 35.34 17.20
N LYS A 390 11.71 35.23 15.93
CA LYS A 390 11.94 33.92 15.30
C LYS A 390 13.10 33.15 15.94
N ASN A 391 14.19 33.82 16.34
CA ASN A 391 15.30 33.19 17.03
C ASN A 391 14.87 32.67 18.41
N ARG A 392 14.11 33.47 19.17
CA ARG A 392 13.51 33.08 20.46
C ARG A 392 12.52 31.91 20.30
N LEU A 393 11.69 31.89 19.27
CA LEU A 393 10.80 30.76 18.99
C LEU A 393 11.58 29.48 18.68
N LEU A 394 12.56 29.55 17.77
CA LEU A 394 13.45 28.43 17.46
C LEU A 394 14.25 27.97 18.69
N GLN A 395 14.65 28.89 19.58
CA GLN A 395 15.33 28.57 20.83
C GLN A 395 14.40 27.85 21.81
N ASN A 396 13.15 28.30 21.93
CA ASN A 396 12.11 27.65 22.74
C ASN A 396 11.79 26.24 22.21
N GLU A 397 11.55 26.09 20.91
CA GLU A 397 11.36 24.78 20.25
C GLU A 397 12.55 23.85 20.50
N ASN A 398 13.77 24.36 20.34
CA ASN A 398 15.01 23.61 20.58
C ASN A 398 15.14 23.18 22.06
N THR A 399 14.73 24.01 23.02
CA THR A 399 14.63 23.58 24.43
C THR A 399 13.53 22.55 24.67
N THR A 400 12.35 22.68 24.06
CA THR A 400 11.25 21.71 24.19
C THR A 400 11.64 20.34 23.61
N ILE A 401 12.28 20.32 22.44
CA ILE A 401 12.81 19.10 21.81
C ILE A 401 13.92 18.48 22.68
N LYS A 402 14.78 19.28 23.31
CA LYS A 402 15.79 18.78 24.27
C LYS A 402 15.17 18.16 25.52
N CYS A 403 14.12 18.75 26.07
CA CYS A 403 13.37 18.16 27.19
C CYS A 403 12.73 16.83 26.77
N ALA A 404 11.96 16.80 25.67
CA ALA A 404 11.35 15.57 25.17
C ALA A 404 12.38 14.47 24.83
N PHE A 405 13.54 14.84 24.29
CA PHE A 405 14.66 13.92 24.05
C PHE A 405 15.23 13.35 25.35
N ASN A 406 15.40 14.18 26.38
CA ASN A 406 15.86 13.72 27.70
C ASN A 406 14.82 12.80 28.37
N ASP A 407 13.53 13.13 28.31
CA ASP A 407 12.43 12.29 28.83
C ASP A 407 12.41 10.91 28.14
N VAL A 408 12.55 10.88 26.82
CA VAL A 408 12.62 9.63 26.04
C VAL A 408 13.88 8.85 26.39
N LYS A 409 15.04 9.52 26.51
CA LYS A 409 16.30 8.90 26.91
C LYS A 409 16.22 8.29 28.32
N GLU A 410 15.61 8.97 29.27
CA GLU A 410 15.40 8.47 30.64
C GLU A 410 14.45 7.26 30.67
N ARG A 411 13.37 7.28 29.86
CA ARG A 411 12.48 6.12 29.67
C ARG A 411 13.22 4.93 29.05
N CYS A 412 14.04 5.16 28.03
CA CYS A 412 14.88 4.12 27.43
C CYS A 412 15.88 3.53 28.44
N GLN A 413 16.53 4.36 29.25
CA GLN A 413 17.44 3.90 30.31
C GLN A 413 16.69 3.06 31.35
N LYS A 414 15.56 3.54 31.89
CA LYS A 414 14.74 2.80 32.86
C LYS A 414 14.24 1.47 32.31
N LEU A 415 13.86 1.41 31.03
CA LEU A 415 13.44 0.18 30.37
C LEU A 415 14.62 -0.79 30.17
N GLN A 416 15.82 -0.28 29.89
CA GLN A 416 17.04 -1.08 29.79
C GLN A 416 17.50 -1.63 31.16
N GLU A 417 17.35 -0.84 32.23
CA GLU A 417 17.58 -1.27 33.62
C GLU A 417 16.61 -2.41 33.98
N GLN A 418 15.29 -2.21 33.80
CA GLN A 418 14.25 -3.24 34.01
C GLN A 418 14.49 -4.52 33.19
N TYR A 419 14.96 -4.39 31.94
CA TYR A 419 15.31 -5.54 31.10
C TYR A 419 16.54 -6.28 31.65
N SER A 420 17.55 -5.56 32.15
CA SER A 420 18.73 -6.17 32.77
C SER A 420 18.42 -6.89 34.09
N ASP A 421 17.53 -6.33 34.92
CA ASP A 421 17.03 -6.99 36.14
C ASP A 421 16.20 -8.23 35.80
N SER A 422 15.35 -8.16 34.76
CA SER A 422 14.58 -9.31 34.27
C SER A 422 15.49 -10.45 33.78
N ILE A 423 16.57 -10.12 33.07
CA ILE A 423 17.61 -11.09 32.67
C ILE A 423 18.29 -11.69 33.90
N ARG A 424 18.65 -10.87 34.90
CA ARG A 424 19.29 -11.35 36.14
C ARG A 424 18.38 -12.29 36.91
N MET A 425 17.11 -11.94 37.09
CA MET A 425 16.11 -12.82 37.71
C MET A 425 15.96 -14.14 36.95
N MET A 426 15.96 -14.13 35.61
CA MET A 426 15.92 -15.34 34.80
C MET A 426 17.20 -16.19 34.95
N GLN A 427 18.39 -15.57 35.04
CA GLN A 427 19.64 -16.27 35.29
C GLN A 427 19.68 -16.90 36.69
N ASP A 428 19.20 -16.18 37.72
CA ASP A 428 19.15 -16.68 39.09
C ASP A 428 18.09 -17.78 39.25
N GLN A 429 16.93 -17.67 38.59
CA GLN A 429 15.95 -18.76 38.44
C GLN A 429 16.54 -19.98 37.74
N LYS A 430 17.28 -19.79 36.63
CA LYS A 430 17.93 -20.90 35.92
C LYS A 430 19.01 -21.58 36.78
N ARG A 431 19.75 -20.82 37.60
CA ARG A 431 20.69 -21.39 38.57
C ARG A 431 19.97 -22.22 39.64
N LEU A 432 18.87 -21.70 40.19
CA LEU A 432 18.06 -22.41 41.16
C LEU A 432 17.44 -23.70 40.57
N ILE A 433 16.96 -23.67 39.33
CA ILE A 433 16.46 -24.85 38.62
C ILE A 433 17.58 -25.89 38.47
N LEU A 434 18.78 -25.49 38.03
CA LEU A 434 19.93 -26.41 37.93
C LEU A 434 20.36 -26.98 39.29
N GLN A 435 20.27 -26.20 40.37
CA GLN A 435 20.53 -26.68 41.72
C GLN A 435 19.45 -27.69 42.16
N LEU A 436 18.17 -27.40 41.94
CA LEU A 436 17.07 -28.32 42.24
C LEU A 436 17.11 -29.60 41.38
N GLU A 437 17.54 -29.51 40.12
CA GLU A 437 17.76 -30.67 39.26
C GLU A 437 18.90 -31.56 39.78
N GLU A 438 20.01 -30.97 40.25
CA GLU A 438 21.13 -31.71 40.82
C GLU A 438 20.83 -32.26 42.23
N ASP A 439 20.11 -31.50 43.06
CA ASP A 439 19.59 -31.95 44.35
C ASP A 439 18.62 -33.15 44.14
N LEU A 440 17.68 -33.07 43.20
CA LEU A 440 16.79 -34.18 42.84
C LEU A 440 17.56 -35.38 42.27
N ARG A 441 18.61 -35.17 41.47
CA ARG A 441 19.50 -36.26 41.03
C ARG A 441 20.23 -36.89 42.21
N SER A 442 20.72 -36.10 43.16
CA SER A 442 21.40 -36.62 44.36
C SER A 442 20.43 -37.42 45.24
N VAL A 443 19.21 -36.94 45.45
CA VAL A 443 18.15 -37.64 46.21
C VAL A 443 17.70 -38.92 45.50
N ASN A 444 17.60 -38.91 44.17
CA ASN A 444 17.30 -40.10 43.39
C ASN A 444 18.47 -41.11 43.40
N ALA A 445 19.72 -40.65 43.30
CA ALA A 445 20.91 -41.49 43.43
C ALA A 445 21.05 -42.10 44.84
N LEU A 446 20.76 -41.33 45.89
CA LEU A 446 20.65 -41.82 47.26
C LEU A 446 19.50 -42.83 47.41
N SER A 447 18.35 -42.57 46.78
CA SER A 447 17.22 -43.52 46.77
C SER A 447 17.56 -44.82 46.06
N VAL A 448 18.42 -44.79 45.04
CA VAL A 448 18.98 -45.99 44.39
C VAL A 448 20.01 -46.69 45.28
N MET A 449 20.93 -45.95 45.92
CA MET A 449 21.92 -46.54 46.84
C MET A 449 21.30 -47.16 48.10
N PHE A 450 20.18 -46.63 48.59
CA PHE A 450 19.42 -47.23 49.70
C PHE A 450 18.41 -48.30 49.25
N ARG A 451 18.24 -48.53 47.93
CA ARG A 451 17.44 -49.62 47.37
C ARG A 451 18.30 -50.85 47.05
N GLY A 452 19.12 -51.26 48.00
CA GLY A 452 19.91 -52.48 47.91
C GLY A 452 19.06 -53.74 48.11
N ASP A 453 19.34 -54.76 47.28
CA ASP A 453 19.09 -56.19 47.52
C ASP A 453 17.69 -56.61 48.01
N ALA A 454 16.65 -56.07 47.37
CA ALA A 454 15.27 -56.59 47.47
C ALA A 454 14.57 -56.64 46.09
N GLU A 455 14.76 -57.77 45.41
CA GLU A 455 14.07 -58.26 44.19
C GLU A 455 14.19 -57.45 42.87
N GLY A 456 14.12 -58.18 41.75
CA GLY A 456 13.57 -57.65 40.48
C GLY A 456 14.57 -57.37 39.36
N GLU A 457 15.05 -58.43 38.70
CA GLU A 457 15.70 -58.36 37.38
C GLU A 457 14.82 -57.63 36.34
N ALA A 458 15.38 -56.68 35.60
CA ALA A 458 14.59 -55.71 34.82
C ALA A 458 14.22 -56.21 33.41
N VAL A 459 13.00 -56.72 33.23
CA VAL A 459 12.46 -57.15 31.91
C VAL A 459 11.16 -56.41 31.54
N THR A 460 11.34 -55.30 30.82
CA THR A 460 10.46 -54.72 29.76
C THR A 460 8.99 -54.28 30.03
N THR A 461 8.65 -53.17 29.35
CA THR A 461 7.34 -52.75 28.77
C THR A 461 6.16 -52.24 29.63
N ASN A 462 5.89 -50.94 29.43
CA ASN A 462 4.57 -50.38 29.07
C ASN A 462 3.37 -50.47 30.04
N GLN A 463 3.53 -50.16 31.34
CA GLN A 463 2.38 -49.98 32.27
C GLN A 463 2.46 -48.72 33.18
N THR A 464 3.13 -47.64 32.75
CA THR A 464 3.26 -46.40 33.54
C THR A 464 2.23 -45.30 33.20
N ALA A 465 1.38 -45.48 32.19
CA ALA A 465 0.42 -44.45 31.77
C ALA A 465 -0.82 -44.35 32.68
N ASP A 466 -1.40 -45.48 33.10
CA ASP A 466 -2.69 -45.50 33.81
C ASP A 466 -2.59 -45.31 35.33
N ILE A 467 -1.41 -45.52 35.93
CA ILE A 467 -1.23 -45.43 37.40
C ILE A 467 -1.17 -43.97 37.88
N VAL A 468 -0.75 -43.03 37.02
CA VAL A 468 -0.69 -41.60 37.36
C VAL A 468 -2.11 -40.98 37.42
N ALA A 469 -3.08 -41.55 36.70
CA ALA A 469 -4.44 -41.02 36.62
C ALA A 469 -5.32 -41.32 37.86
N SER A 470 -4.97 -42.34 38.66
CA SER A 470 -5.73 -42.73 39.85
C SER A 470 -5.26 -42.00 41.12
N ILE A 471 -3.95 -41.91 41.35
CA ILE A 471 -3.34 -41.39 42.58
C ILE A 471 -3.71 -39.91 42.85
N VAL A 472 -3.94 -39.11 41.80
CA VAL A 472 -4.35 -37.70 41.90
C VAL A 472 -5.75 -37.52 42.54
N LYS A 473 -6.54 -38.59 42.68
CA LYS A 473 -7.96 -38.50 43.08
C LYS A 473 -8.25 -38.76 44.57
N GLU A 474 -7.30 -39.26 45.36
CA GLU A 474 -7.53 -39.65 46.76
C GLU A 474 -6.86 -38.74 47.82
N THR A 475 -5.91 -37.87 47.42
CA THR A 475 -5.16 -37.02 48.38
C THR A 475 -5.83 -35.68 48.73
N SER A 476 -6.99 -35.34 48.15
CA SER A 476 -7.71 -34.09 48.44
C SER A 476 -8.48 -34.09 49.77
N THR A 477 -8.46 -35.18 50.52
CA THR A 477 -9.15 -35.30 51.82
C THR A 477 -8.27 -35.96 52.87
N ASN A 478 -7.47 -35.18 53.61
CA ASN A 478 -7.46 -35.25 55.07
C ASN A 478 -6.67 -34.13 55.79
N VAL A 479 -7.35 -33.57 56.80
CA VAL A 479 -6.82 -33.07 58.08
C VAL A 479 -5.65 -32.07 58.07
N SER A 480 -6.06 -30.81 58.18
CA SER A 480 -5.35 -29.72 58.84
C SER A 480 -4.85 -30.04 60.27
N THR A 481 -3.58 -29.81 60.57
CA THR A 481 -3.05 -29.75 61.96
C THR A 481 -1.99 -28.66 62.19
N LEU A 482 -2.37 -27.68 63.01
CA LEU A 482 -1.59 -27.08 64.11
C LEU A 482 -0.18 -26.47 63.86
N SER A 483 -0.16 -25.23 63.36
CA SER A 483 0.24 -24.02 64.11
C SER A 483 1.53 -23.93 64.97
N LYS A 484 2.29 -22.83 64.74
CA LYS A 484 3.26 -22.13 65.65
C LYS A 484 4.62 -22.84 65.88
N THR A 485 5.71 -22.15 66.22
CA THR A 485 6.00 -20.70 66.48
C THR A 485 6.90 -20.12 65.35
N THR A 486 7.73 -19.05 65.39
CA THR A 486 8.19 -18.08 66.43
C THR A 486 8.74 -16.79 65.78
N THR A 487 8.34 -15.59 66.26
CA THR A 487 9.09 -14.28 66.23
C THR A 487 9.57 -13.68 64.88
N ALA A 488 9.99 -12.41 64.76
CA ALA A 488 9.57 -11.12 65.36
C ALA A 488 10.31 -9.93 64.67
N SER A 489 9.89 -8.69 65.00
CA SER A 489 10.62 -7.40 64.80
C SER A 489 10.74 -6.84 63.36
N ASN A 490 10.64 -5.52 63.10
CA ASN A 490 10.00 -4.46 63.88
C ASN A 490 9.71 -3.18 63.04
N LEU A 491 8.78 -2.35 63.57
CA LEU A 491 8.68 -0.88 63.46
C LEU A 491 8.37 -0.16 62.11
N GLU A 492 7.44 0.80 62.25
CA GLU A 492 7.33 2.14 61.62
C GLU A 492 7.20 2.28 60.09
N SER A 493 6.17 2.88 59.47
CA SER A 493 5.08 3.82 59.83
C SER A 493 5.33 5.34 59.66
N SER A 494 4.93 5.89 58.50
CA SER A 494 4.43 7.27 58.30
C SER A 494 3.89 7.40 56.86
N ARG A 495 2.62 7.80 56.66
CA ARG A 495 2.11 9.18 56.42
C ARG A 495 2.41 9.72 55.00
N ASP A 496 1.56 10.52 54.35
CA ASP A 496 0.12 10.85 54.50
C ASP A 496 -0.31 11.65 53.24
N ALA A 497 -1.60 11.97 53.07
CA ALA A 497 -2.20 12.96 52.14
C ALA A 497 -1.83 12.87 50.63
N GLY A 498 -2.75 12.65 49.67
CA GLY A 498 -4.21 12.69 49.70
C GLY A 498 -4.78 13.96 49.02
N GLY A 499 -5.80 13.80 48.17
CA GLY A 499 -6.58 14.87 47.55
C GLY A 499 -6.57 14.91 46.01
N GLY A 500 -7.66 15.37 45.36
CA GLY A 500 -7.61 15.74 43.93
C GLY A 500 -8.85 15.55 43.05
N ASN A 501 -9.88 14.83 43.51
CA ASN A 501 -11.30 14.80 43.06
C ASN A 501 -11.73 15.46 41.71
N GLY A 502 -12.49 14.74 40.86
CA GLY A 502 -13.30 15.37 39.80
C GLY A 502 -13.99 14.46 38.76
N SER A 503 -15.25 14.03 39.05
CA SER A 503 -16.44 13.90 38.15
C SER A 503 -16.32 13.39 36.70
N SER A 504 -17.26 12.63 36.09
CA SER A 504 -18.65 12.20 36.38
C SER A 504 -19.11 11.23 35.24
N SER A 505 -20.24 10.52 35.21
CA SER A 505 -21.20 9.94 36.18
C SER A 505 -22.18 9.01 35.38
N ILE A 506 -23.38 8.70 35.90
CA ILE A 506 -24.50 7.93 35.30
C ILE A 506 -24.29 6.39 35.24
N GLY A 507 -25.20 5.54 35.74
CA GLY A 507 -26.39 5.80 36.57
C GLY A 507 -27.40 4.64 36.64
N GLY A 508 -27.94 4.36 37.84
CA GLY A 508 -29.03 3.39 38.13
C GLY A 508 -28.58 2.24 39.07
N SER A 509 -29.04 2.09 40.33
CA SER A 509 -30.42 1.85 40.89
C SER A 509 -30.86 0.38 40.75
N ASP A 510 -31.25 -0.38 41.78
CA ASP A 510 -31.53 -0.10 43.22
C ASP A 510 -31.24 -1.37 44.08
N SER A 511 -30.69 -1.28 45.31
CA SER A 511 -31.37 -1.21 46.64
C SER A 511 -32.24 -2.44 47.02
N SER A 512 -32.22 -3.01 48.24
CA SER A 512 -31.34 -2.87 49.42
C SER A 512 -31.74 -3.86 50.56
N SER A 513 -30.80 -4.55 51.24
CA SER A 513 -30.84 -4.79 52.71
C SER A 513 -29.65 -5.60 53.27
N ILE A 514 -29.38 -5.34 54.55
CA ILE A 514 -28.26 -5.72 55.43
C ILE A 514 -28.29 -7.22 55.82
N ILE A 515 -27.13 -7.90 55.97
CA ILE A 515 -26.74 -8.75 57.14
C ILE A 515 -25.40 -9.52 56.96
N THR A 516 -24.50 -9.30 57.92
CA THR A 516 -23.33 -10.09 58.43
C THR A 516 -22.36 -10.93 57.55
N SER A 517 -21.09 -10.88 57.99
CA SER A 517 -20.13 -12.01 58.10
C SER A 517 -19.59 -12.77 56.88
N SER A 518 -18.30 -12.53 56.62
CA SER A 518 -17.25 -13.51 56.24
C SER A 518 -17.31 -14.28 54.90
N SER A 519 -16.11 -14.48 54.33
CA SER A 519 -15.77 -15.34 53.18
C SER A 519 -16.30 -14.92 51.79
N SER A 520 -15.44 -14.25 51.02
CA SER A 520 -15.65 -13.99 49.57
C SER A 520 -14.36 -13.97 48.74
N SER A 521 -13.21 -14.33 49.31
CA SER A 521 -11.90 -14.25 48.63
C SER A 521 -11.67 -15.28 47.51
N LYS A 522 -12.59 -16.25 47.31
CA LYS A 522 -12.46 -17.30 46.28
C LYS A 522 -12.95 -16.93 44.88
N SER A 523 -13.90 -16.00 44.74
CA SER A 523 -14.42 -15.61 43.42
C SER A 523 -13.43 -14.74 42.63
N SER A 524 -12.76 -13.81 43.31
CA SER A 524 -11.74 -12.95 42.70
C SER A 524 -10.54 -13.74 42.17
N SER A 525 -10.14 -14.83 42.84
CA SER A 525 -9.07 -15.70 42.36
C SER A 525 -9.44 -16.48 41.10
N ASP A 526 -10.66 -17.03 41.03
CA ASP A 526 -11.15 -17.72 39.82
C ASP A 526 -11.25 -16.76 38.63
N GLY A 527 -11.81 -15.57 38.84
CA GLY A 527 -11.84 -14.52 37.82
C GLY A 527 -10.45 -14.12 37.33
N LEU A 528 -9.47 -13.98 38.25
CA LEU A 528 -8.09 -13.66 37.88
C LEU A 528 -7.43 -14.80 37.08
N ILE A 529 -7.66 -16.07 37.46
CA ILE A 529 -7.18 -17.25 36.73
C ILE A 529 -7.79 -17.28 35.32
N THR A 530 -9.10 -17.07 35.18
CA THR A 530 -9.78 -17.00 33.89
C THR A 530 -9.24 -15.85 33.01
N ILE A 531 -8.96 -14.68 33.61
CA ILE A 531 -8.36 -13.54 32.88
C ILE A 531 -6.93 -13.89 32.42
N ILE A 532 -6.10 -14.50 33.28
CA ILE A 532 -4.73 -14.91 32.93
C ILE A 532 -4.76 -16.00 31.85
N GLN A 533 -5.69 -16.95 31.92
CA GLN A 533 -5.88 -17.99 30.90
C GLN A 533 -6.28 -17.38 29.55
N ASN A 534 -7.25 -16.46 29.53
CA ASN A 534 -7.66 -15.74 28.33
C ASN A 534 -6.54 -14.85 27.75
N GLN A 535 -5.71 -14.23 28.60
CA GLN A 535 -4.53 -13.49 28.16
C GLN A 535 -3.48 -14.43 27.56
N ARG A 536 -3.17 -15.54 28.24
CA ARG A 536 -2.22 -16.56 27.76
C ARG A 536 -2.66 -17.19 26.44
N GLU A 537 -3.96 -17.41 26.25
CA GLU A 537 -4.51 -17.87 24.97
C GLU A 537 -4.40 -16.82 23.86
N ARG A 538 -4.70 -15.55 24.15
CA ARG A 538 -4.47 -14.44 23.19
C ARG A 538 -3.00 -14.30 22.81
N PHE A 539 -2.07 -14.45 23.76
CA PHE A 539 -0.63 -14.47 23.46
C PHE A 539 -0.21 -15.70 22.65
N ARG A 540 -0.79 -16.89 22.91
CA ARG A 540 -0.56 -18.11 22.11
C ARG A 540 -1.05 -17.94 20.67
N LEU A 541 -2.25 -17.41 20.47
CA LEU A 541 -2.81 -17.14 19.15
C LEU A 541 -1.98 -16.11 18.40
N ARG A 542 -1.60 -14.98 19.04
CA ARG A 542 -0.75 -13.96 18.42
C ARG A 542 0.67 -14.47 18.11
N ALA A 543 1.22 -15.38 18.91
CA ALA A 543 2.47 -16.06 18.58
C ALA A 543 2.32 -16.95 17.34
N GLN A 544 1.26 -17.73 17.25
CA GLN A 544 0.96 -18.58 16.07
C GLN A 544 0.66 -17.75 14.80
N GLU A 545 0.01 -16.59 14.93
CA GLU A 545 -0.16 -15.61 13.85
C GLU A 545 1.20 -15.06 13.39
N LEU A 546 2.08 -14.68 14.32
CA LEU A 546 3.42 -14.19 13.97
C LEU A 546 4.31 -15.29 13.36
N GLU A 547 4.21 -16.53 13.81
CA GLU A 547 4.91 -17.69 13.21
C GLU A 547 4.42 -17.97 11.79
N THR A 548 3.11 -17.93 11.54
CA THR A 548 2.56 -18.13 10.18
C THR A 548 2.88 -16.98 9.24
N VAL A 549 2.84 -15.72 9.70
CA VAL A 549 3.30 -14.55 8.93
C VAL A 549 4.80 -14.64 8.63
N SER A 550 5.62 -15.03 9.60
CA SER A 550 7.06 -15.25 9.42
C SER A 550 7.35 -16.33 8.37
N LEU A 551 6.66 -17.47 8.41
CA LEU A 551 6.78 -18.53 7.42
C LEU A 551 6.37 -18.09 6.01
N VAL A 552 5.26 -17.36 5.87
CA VAL A 552 4.81 -16.80 4.58
C VAL A 552 5.83 -15.78 4.05
N GLN A 553 6.36 -14.91 4.91
CA GLN A 553 7.40 -13.95 4.53
C GLN A 553 8.71 -14.65 4.15
N GLN A 554 9.08 -15.75 4.81
CA GLN A 554 10.23 -16.57 4.46
C GLN A 554 10.05 -17.24 3.08
N GLN A 555 8.87 -17.78 2.79
CA GLN A 555 8.53 -18.33 1.47
C GLN A 555 8.57 -17.24 0.38
N GLN A 556 8.05 -16.04 0.66
CA GLN A 556 8.09 -14.91 -0.28
C GLN A 556 9.55 -14.49 -0.59
N ASN A 557 10.40 -14.39 0.43
CA ASN A 557 11.83 -14.13 0.23
C ASN A 557 12.50 -15.23 -0.62
N GLN A 558 12.17 -16.50 -0.40
CA GLN A 558 12.70 -17.61 -1.20
C GLN A 558 12.23 -17.55 -2.66
N MET A 559 10.98 -17.17 -2.93
CA MET A 559 10.48 -16.97 -4.30
C MET A 559 11.19 -15.80 -4.99
N LEU A 560 11.35 -14.66 -4.31
CA LEU A 560 12.08 -13.50 -4.85
C LEU A 560 13.57 -13.81 -5.08
N GLN A 561 14.20 -14.59 -4.20
CA GLN A 561 15.58 -15.06 -4.39
C GLN A 561 15.71 -15.93 -5.66
N ASN A 562 14.79 -16.89 -5.85
CA ASN A 562 14.75 -17.74 -7.03
C ASN A 562 14.50 -16.92 -8.33
N GLU A 563 13.65 -15.90 -8.28
CA GLU A 563 13.41 -15.00 -9.41
C GLU A 563 14.64 -14.14 -9.73
N MET A 564 15.31 -13.58 -8.71
CA MET A 564 16.56 -12.83 -8.87
C MET A 564 17.67 -13.69 -9.48
N ASP A 565 17.83 -14.93 -9.04
CA ASP A 565 18.86 -15.82 -9.58
C ASP A 565 18.51 -16.37 -10.98
N LYS A 566 17.22 -16.52 -11.31
CA LYS A 566 16.76 -16.74 -12.69
C LYS A 566 17.06 -15.53 -13.57
N LEU A 567 16.71 -14.31 -13.14
CA LEU A 567 16.98 -13.07 -13.88
C LEU A 567 18.49 -12.85 -14.07
N ARG A 568 19.33 -13.20 -13.09
CA ARG A 568 20.80 -13.22 -13.23
C ARG A 568 21.26 -14.23 -14.30
N SER A 569 20.71 -15.45 -14.29
CA SER A 569 21.00 -16.48 -15.30
C SER A 569 20.61 -16.03 -16.71
N ASP A 570 19.43 -15.43 -16.88
CA ASP A 570 18.94 -14.99 -18.17
C ASP A 570 19.65 -13.72 -18.67
N ASN A 571 20.01 -12.79 -17.78
CA ASN A 571 20.92 -11.68 -18.11
C ASN A 571 22.30 -12.19 -18.54
N LEU A 572 22.88 -13.18 -17.87
CA LEU A 572 24.18 -13.74 -18.24
C LEU A 572 24.15 -14.35 -19.66
N LYS A 573 23.10 -15.13 -20.00
CA LYS A 573 22.86 -15.65 -21.36
C LYS A 573 22.71 -14.53 -22.39
N LEU A 574 22.03 -13.42 -22.03
CA LEU A 574 21.90 -12.25 -22.90
C LEU A 574 23.24 -11.56 -23.12
N TYR A 575 24.07 -11.37 -22.08
CA TYR A 575 25.43 -10.85 -22.21
C TYR A 575 26.32 -11.75 -23.07
N GLU A 576 26.27 -13.06 -22.90
CA GLU A 576 26.98 -14.03 -23.76
C GLU A 576 26.53 -13.92 -25.23
N LYS A 577 25.21 -13.84 -25.47
CA LYS A 577 24.64 -13.69 -26.82
C LYS A 577 25.02 -12.35 -27.46
N ILE A 578 24.99 -11.25 -26.72
CA ILE A 578 25.43 -9.93 -27.17
C ILE A 578 26.93 -9.97 -27.50
N LYS A 579 27.76 -10.53 -26.61
CA LYS A 579 29.21 -10.67 -26.81
C LYS A 579 29.54 -11.54 -28.03
N PHE A 580 28.80 -12.62 -28.27
CA PHE A 580 28.93 -13.46 -29.45
C PHE A 580 28.58 -12.71 -30.75
N LEU A 581 27.46 -11.98 -30.76
CA LEU A 581 27.05 -11.16 -31.92
C LEU A 581 28.02 -9.99 -32.17
N GLN A 582 28.55 -9.35 -31.12
CA GLN A 582 29.60 -8.34 -31.23
C GLN A 582 30.90 -8.94 -31.77
N GLY A 583 31.30 -10.13 -31.33
CA GLY A 583 32.44 -10.86 -31.88
C GLY A 583 32.29 -11.16 -33.37
N TYR A 584 31.10 -11.61 -33.80
CA TYR A 584 30.78 -11.80 -35.22
C TYR A 584 30.82 -10.48 -36.01
N SER A 585 30.25 -9.40 -35.47
CA SER A 585 30.29 -8.07 -36.10
C SER A 585 31.72 -7.53 -36.23
N HIS A 586 32.56 -7.75 -35.21
CA HIS A 586 33.97 -7.35 -35.21
C HIS A 586 34.77 -8.15 -36.24
N ASN A 587 34.65 -9.48 -36.24
CA ASN A 587 35.33 -10.35 -37.20
C ASN A 587 34.90 -10.06 -38.65
N ALA A 588 33.61 -9.80 -38.91
CA ALA A 588 33.12 -9.40 -40.23
C ALA A 588 33.75 -8.07 -40.70
N LYS A 589 33.86 -7.07 -39.81
CA LYS A 589 34.52 -5.78 -40.12
C LYS A 589 36.02 -5.95 -40.37
N VAL A 590 36.71 -6.82 -39.62
CA VAL A 590 38.13 -7.14 -39.83
C VAL A 590 38.34 -7.82 -41.18
N LEU A 591 37.54 -8.85 -41.51
CA LEU A 591 37.61 -9.55 -42.80
C LEU A 591 37.33 -8.63 -43.98
N TYR A 592 36.31 -7.76 -43.88
CA TYR A 592 36.00 -6.77 -44.92
C TYR A 592 37.15 -5.78 -45.14
N LYS A 593 37.77 -5.29 -44.05
CA LYS A 593 38.93 -4.40 -44.13
C LYS A 593 40.14 -5.09 -44.77
N LEU A 594 40.38 -6.37 -44.42
CA LEU A 594 41.46 -7.18 -45.02
C LEU A 594 41.25 -7.37 -46.53
N ALA A 595 40.03 -7.70 -46.94
CA ALA A 595 39.66 -7.88 -48.34
C ALA A 595 39.82 -6.58 -49.15
N TYR A 596 39.41 -5.43 -48.58
CA TYR A 596 39.59 -4.12 -49.20
C TYR A 596 41.07 -3.78 -49.40
N THR A 597 41.91 -3.94 -48.37
CA THR A 597 43.36 -3.72 -48.50
C THR A 597 44.03 -4.66 -49.51
N ALA A 598 43.56 -5.91 -49.61
CA ALA A 598 44.04 -6.87 -50.59
C ALA A 598 43.62 -6.55 -52.03
N SER A 599 42.51 -5.82 -52.23
CA SER A 599 42.17 -5.27 -53.55
C SER A 599 43.15 -4.15 -53.91
N CYS A 600 43.26 -3.11 -53.08
CA CYS A 600 44.13 -1.97 -53.37
C CYS A 600 45.59 -2.36 -53.62
N GLN A 601 46.09 -3.43 -52.97
CA GLN A 601 47.42 -3.99 -53.25
C GLN A 601 47.53 -4.70 -54.61
N ARG A 602 46.47 -5.33 -55.12
CA ARG A 602 46.46 -5.85 -56.51
C ARG A 602 46.35 -4.72 -57.51
N ASP A 603 45.49 -3.74 -57.23
CA ASP A 603 45.23 -2.62 -58.13
C ASP A 603 46.52 -1.79 -58.33
N SER A 604 47.22 -1.47 -57.23
CA SER A 604 48.56 -0.85 -57.27
C SER A 604 49.63 -1.74 -57.94
N ALA A 605 49.61 -3.06 -57.73
CA ALA A 605 50.54 -3.97 -58.41
C ALA A 605 50.26 -4.14 -59.91
N ALA A 606 49.05 -3.84 -60.37
CA ALA A 606 48.68 -3.79 -61.78
C ALA A 606 49.11 -2.47 -62.44
N GLU A 607 49.04 -1.34 -61.71
CA GLU A 607 49.58 -0.05 -62.16
C GLU A 607 51.12 -0.12 -62.32
N ASP A 608 51.84 -0.71 -61.36
CA ASP A 608 53.29 -0.97 -61.45
C ASP A 608 53.67 -1.87 -62.65
N TRP A 609 52.77 -2.76 -63.08
CA TRP A 609 52.96 -3.62 -64.26
C TRP A 609 52.71 -2.90 -65.59
N HIS A 610 52.00 -1.76 -65.57
CA HIS A 610 51.75 -0.92 -66.75
C HIS A 610 52.77 0.21 -66.95
N GLN A 611 53.75 0.36 -66.04
CA GLN A 611 54.85 1.34 -66.15
C GLN A 611 56.22 0.71 -66.52
N LYS A 612 56.21 -0.47 -67.16
CA LYS A 612 57.38 -1.17 -67.70
C LYS A 612 57.16 -1.62 -69.14
#